data_AF-A0A7L9AG92-F1
#
_entry.id   AF-A0A7L9AG92-F1
#
_cell.length_a   1.000
_cell.length_b   1.000
_cell.length_c   1.000
_cell.angle_alpha   90.00
_cell.angle_beta   90.00
_cell.angle_gamma   90.00
#
_symmetry.space_group_name_H-M   'P 1'
#
loop_
_entity.id
_entity.type
_entity.pdbx_description
1 polymer ?
#
loop_
_entity_poly.entity_id
_entity_poly.type
_entity_poly.pdbx_seq_one_letter_code
_entity_poly.pdbx_strand_id
1 'polypeptide(L)'
;KHLPSHEYQSGEFVTDNDLVETLNIDKMIEVAKRELQNPYPAHLYFKRPQQMLYLFRSMELQSREYLLQLSKTDVPYRLLRERIKQLKYTTQKELDYFQYYIDFLNNEIDREIHNENHLKEKFFRILNSMFYDGVASPSTLKLKICIEYVYEQIFGRCEEGHQSLQDPMKILEVMYEDYNLRLDSLDFSIVNQARNDFFAQDLKTMTNALKAQREL
;
A
#
# COMPACT_ATOMS: atom_id res chain seq x y z
N LYS A 1 27.44 -47.79 25.13
CA LYS A 1 27.82 -46.77 26.15
C LYS A 1 27.70 -45.41 25.48
N HIS A 2 26.86 -44.55 26.05
CA HIS A 2 26.39 -43.28 25.52
C HIS A 2 27.51 -42.25 25.28
N LEU A 3 27.37 -41.47 24.19
CA LEU A 3 27.91 -40.11 24.10
C LEU A 3 27.23 -39.23 25.16
N PRO A 4 27.92 -38.21 25.71
CA PRO A 4 27.27 -36.99 26.12
C PRO A 4 27.62 -35.85 25.16
N SER A 5 26.55 -35.42 24.51
CA SER A 5 26.17 -34.09 24.07
C SER A 5 26.89 -32.89 24.67
N HIS A 6 27.14 -31.94 23.78
CA HIS A 6 27.43 -30.52 23.97
C HIS A 6 26.71 -29.85 25.14
N GLU A 7 27.46 -29.14 25.97
CA GLU A 7 26.99 -27.91 26.61
C GLU A 7 27.70 -26.74 25.94
N TYR A 8 26.93 -25.96 25.17
CA TYR A 8 27.31 -24.63 24.71
C TYR A 8 27.19 -23.69 25.91
N GLN A 9 28.29 -23.07 26.33
CA GLN A 9 28.26 -21.80 27.04
C GLN A 9 28.97 -20.76 26.19
N SER A 10 28.29 -19.63 26.02
CA SER A 10 28.74 -18.45 25.28
C SER A 10 30.05 -17.92 25.85
N GLY A 11 31.17 -18.34 25.27
CA GLY A 11 32.41 -17.59 25.30
C GLY A 11 32.56 -16.95 23.94
N GLU A 12 32.63 -15.62 23.90
CA GLU A 12 33.05 -14.87 22.72
C GLU A 12 34.30 -15.55 22.14
N PHE A 13 34.24 -15.94 20.86
CA PHE A 13 35.44 -16.29 20.11
C PHE A 13 36.25 -15.01 19.94
N VAL A 14 37.10 -14.72 20.92
CA VAL A 14 38.19 -13.75 20.78
C VAL A 14 39.11 -14.35 19.72
N THR A 15 39.05 -13.80 18.51
CA THR A 15 39.99 -14.12 17.45
C THR A 15 41.40 -13.88 17.96
N ASP A 16 42.26 -14.89 17.85
CA ASP A 16 43.72 -14.90 18.02
C ASP A 16 44.44 -13.83 17.15
N ASN A 17 44.10 -12.56 17.34
CA ASN A 17 44.83 -11.42 16.80
C ASN A 17 45.99 -11.01 17.72
N ASP A 18 46.13 -11.64 18.89
CA ASP A 18 47.18 -11.35 19.88
C ASP A 18 48.40 -12.30 19.82
N LEU A 19 48.42 -13.27 18.91
CA LEU A 19 49.61 -14.09 18.66
C LEU A 19 50.58 -13.48 17.64
N VAL A 20 50.31 -12.26 17.17
CA VAL A 20 51.36 -11.41 16.62
C VAL A 20 51.88 -10.54 17.77
N GLU A 21 52.53 -11.19 18.75
CA GLU A 21 53.63 -10.53 19.45
C GLU A 21 54.62 -10.13 18.36
N THR A 22 54.42 -8.92 17.85
CA THR A 22 55.44 -8.19 17.12
C THR A 22 56.69 -8.32 17.95
N LEU A 23 57.67 -9.08 17.43
CA LEU A 23 59.02 -9.18 17.95
C LEU A 23 59.54 -7.74 18.09
N ASN A 24 59.33 -7.18 19.27
CA ASN A 24 59.57 -5.78 19.53
C ASN A 24 61.08 -5.64 19.70
N ILE A 25 61.72 -5.18 18.63
CA ILE A 25 63.17 -5.14 18.48
C ILE A 25 63.79 -4.36 19.65
N ASP A 26 63.13 -3.30 20.13
CA ASP A 26 63.60 -2.51 21.27
C ASP A 26 63.57 -3.30 22.57
N LYS A 27 62.53 -4.11 22.81
CA LYS A 27 62.48 -5.02 23.96
C LYS A 27 63.56 -6.10 23.87
N MET A 28 63.82 -6.65 22.68
CA MET A 28 64.91 -7.63 22.50
C MET A 28 66.29 -7.02 22.71
N ILE A 29 66.52 -5.78 22.28
CA ILE A 29 67.78 -5.07 22.50
C ILE A 29 67.99 -4.80 23.99
N GLU A 30 66.96 -4.40 24.72
CA GLU A 30 67.05 -4.18 26.17
C GLU A 30 67.28 -5.49 26.94
N VAL A 31 66.68 -6.60 26.51
CA VAL A 31 66.95 -7.94 27.07
C VAL A 31 68.39 -8.38 26.76
N ALA A 32 68.86 -8.22 25.52
CA ALA A 32 70.23 -8.53 25.14
C ALA A 32 71.27 -7.68 25.89
N LYS A 33 71.02 -6.37 26.08
CA LYS A 33 71.88 -5.50 26.91
C LYS A 33 71.96 -6.01 28.35
N ARG A 34 70.85 -6.48 28.90
CA ARG A 34 70.79 -7.03 30.27
C ARG A 34 71.51 -8.37 30.38
N GLU A 35 71.39 -9.24 29.37
CA GLU A 35 72.12 -10.53 29.30
C GLU A 35 73.63 -10.34 29.09
N LEU A 36 74.04 -9.33 28.33
CA LEU A 36 75.45 -8.98 28.11
C LEU A 36 76.13 -8.38 29.35
N GLN A 37 75.38 -7.71 30.24
CA GLN A 37 75.89 -7.19 31.50
C GLN A 37 76.26 -8.29 32.51
N ASN A 38 75.65 -9.47 32.42
CA ASN A 38 75.93 -10.60 33.31
C ASN A 38 75.88 -11.91 32.51
N PRO A 39 76.93 -12.21 31.71
CA PRO A 39 76.90 -13.33 30.79
C PRO A 39 76.81 -14.65 31.55
N TYR A 40 75.90 -15.52 31.12
CA TYR A 40 75.88 -16.91 31.58
C TYR A 40 77.23 -17.57 31.27
N PRO A 41 77.65 -18.58 32.05
CA PRO A 41 78.90 -19.29 31.79
C PRO A 41 78.92 -19.79 30.34
N ALA A 42 80.08 -19.75 29.69
CA ALA A 42 80.22 -20.26 28.33
C ALA A 42 79.97 -21.78 28.32
N HIS A 43 78.74 -22.18 28.02
CA HIS A 43 78.37 -23.58 27.89
C HIS A 43 78.62 -24.02 26.45
N LEU A 44 79.48 -25.03 26.28
CA LEU A 44 79.62 -25.68 24.99
C LEU A 44 78.35 -26.53 24.74
N TYR A 45 77.39 -25.95 24.01
CA TYR A 45 76.11 -26.60 23.70
C TYR A 45 76.29 -27.93 22.95
N PHE A 46 77.38 -28.07 22.20
CA PHE A 46 77.71 -29.28 21.45
C PHE A 46 79.06 -29.82 21.91
N LYS A 47 79.05 -30.99 22.55
CA LYS A 47 80.29 -31.68 22.96
C LYS A 47 80.94 -32.44 21.81
N ARG A 48 80.18 -32.71 20.74
CA ARG A 48 80.61 -33.47 19.57
C ARG A 48 80.11 -32.81 18.28
N PRO A 49 80.94 -32.71 17.22
CA PRO A 49 80.53 -32.12 15.93
C PRO A 49 79.30 -32.78 15.32
N GLN A 50 79.08 -34.08 15.58
CA GLN A 50 77.94 -34.83 15.09
C GLN A 50 76.59 -34.30 15.60
N GLN A 51 76.55 -33.71 16.80
CA GLN A 51 75.33 -33.14 17.37
C GLN A 51 74.88 -31.91 16.59
N MET A 52 75.83 -31.07 16.18
CA MET A 52 75.58 -29.90 15.35
C MET A 52 75.14 -30.32 13.94
N LEU A 53 75.78 -31.32 13.35
CA LEU A 53 75.39 -31.88 12.05
C LEU A 53 73.97 -32.49 12.07
N TYR A 54 73.59 -33.17 13.16
CA TYR A 54 72.24 -33.71 13.34
C TYR A 54 71.20 -32.59 13.37
N LEU A 55 71.45 -31.53 14.15
CA LEU A 55 70.57 -30.37 14.22
C LEU A 55 70.38 -29.72 12.83
N PHE A 56 71.48 -29.49 12.10
CA PHE A 56 71.40 -28.91 10.76
C PHE A 56 70.61 -29.77 9.79
N ARG A 57 70.78 -31.10 9.81
CA ARG A 57 69.98 -32.02 8.99
C ARG A 57 68.51 -32.03 9.37
N SER A 58 68.19 -31.95 10.66
CA SER A 58 66.79 -31.84 11.11
C SER A 58 66.16 -30.53 10.64
N MET A 59 66.88 -29.42 10.74
CA MET A 59 66.41 -28.12 10.24
C MET A 59 66.25 -28.10 8.72
N GLU A 60 67.17 -28.72 7.99
CA GLU A 60 67.08 -28.89 6.53
C GLU A 60 65.83 -29.70 6.13
N LEU A 61 65.55 -30.80 6.83
CA LEU A 61 64.38 -31.62 6.55
C LEU A 61 63.08 -30.86 6.84
N GLN A 62 63.03 -30.14 7.96
CA GLN A 62 61.88 -29.32 8.34
C GLN A 62 61.63 -28.17 7.35
N SER A 63 62.69 -27.47 6.93
CA SER A 63 62.57 -26.38 5.95
C SER A 63 62.12 -26.90 4.59
N ARG A 64 62.61 -28.07 4.17
CA ARG A 64 62.16 -28.73 2.95
C ARG A 64 60.68 -29.09 3.00
N GLU A 65 60.22 -29.70 4.10
CA GLU A 65 58.81 -30.05 4.26
C GLU A 65 57.92 -28.81 4.26
N TYR A 66 58.35 -27.74 4.93
CA TYR A 66 57.63 -26.46 4.92
C TYR A 66 57.51 -25.88 3.50
N LEU A 67 58.59 -25.85 2.73
CA LEU A 67 58.57 -25.38 1.34
C LEU A 67 57.65 -26.23 0.45
N LEU A 68 57.63 -27.54 0.68
CA LEU A 68 56.74 -28.44 -0.05
C LEU A 68 55.28 -28.17 0.28
N GLN A 69 54.94 -27.95 1.56
CA GLN A 69 53.59 -27.57 1.96
C GLN A 69 53.20 -26.19 1.39
N LEU A 70 54.11 -25.22 1.41
CA LEU A 70 53.88 -23.89 0.82
C LEU A 70 53.60 -23.99 -0.69
N SER A 71 54.37 -24.81 -1.41
CA SER A 71 54.15 -25.03 -2.85
C SER A 71 52.79 -25.65 -3.15
N LYS A 72 52.30 -26.53 -2.26
CA LYS A 72 50.98 -27.18 -2.39
C LYS A 72 49.84 -26.21 -2.07
N THR A 73 50.05 -25.25 -1.18
CA THR A 73 48.99 -24.34 -0.69
C THR A 73 48.91 -23.02 -1.47
N ASP A 74 49.92 -22.63 -2.23
CA ASP A 74 49.92 -21.36 -2.98
C ASP A 74 48.76 -21.27 -3.99
N VAL A 75 48.60 -22.28 -4.83
CA VAL A 75 47.52 -22.33 -5.84
C VAL A 75 46.12 -22.31 -5.21
N PRO A 76 45.77 -23.18 -4.24
CA PRO A 76 44.45 -23.13 -3.62
C PRO A 76 44.22 -21.84 -2.82
N TYR A 77 45.25 -21.25 -2.22
CA TYR A 77 45.14 -19.96 -1.54
C TYR A 77 44.78 -18.84 -2.51
N ARG A 78 45.45 -18.76 -3.66
CA ARG A 78 45.14 -17.78 -4.71
C ARG A 78 43.72 -17.94 -5.23
N LEU A 79 43.30 -19.19 -5.50
CA LEU A 79 41.94 -19.49 -5.95
C LEU A 79 40.91 -19.06 -4.89
N LEU A 80 41.13 -19.39 -3.62
CA LEU A 80 40.25 -18.99 -2.53
C LEU A 80 40.13 -17.47 -2.44
N ARG A 81 41.24 -16.74 -2.56
CA ARG A 81 41.25 -15.27 -2.54
C ARG A 81 40.44 -14.68 -3.71
N GLU A 82 40.55 -15.24 -4.90
CA GLU A 82 39.75 -14.83 -6.05
C GLU A 82 38.26 -15.13 -5.85
N ARG A 83 37.92 -16.32 -5.33
CA ARG A 83 36.53 -16.68 -5.01
C ARG A 83 35.91 -15.77 -3.96
N ILE A 84 36.67 -15.40 -2.92
CA ILE A 84 36.21 -14.43 -1.92
C ILE A 84 35.94 -13.07 -2.55
N LYS A 85 36.80 -12.60 -3.46
CA LYS A 85 36.58 -11.33 -4.18
C LYS A 85 35.33 -11.39 -5.05
N GLN A 86 35.15 -12.48 -5.80
CA GLN A 86 33.97 -12.70 -6.63
C GLN A 86 32.70 -12.74 -5.78
N LEU A 87 32.72 -13.48 -4.68
CA LEU A 87 31.57 -13.59 -3.77
C LEU A 87 31.19 -12.22 -3.22
N LYS A 88 32.15 -11.45 -2.70
CA LYS A 88 31.90 -10.08 -2.20
C LYS A 88 31.29 -9.18 -3.27
N TYR A 89 31.80 -9.24 -4.49
CA TYR A 89 31.28 -8.45 -5.60
C TYR A 89 29.85 -8.85 -5.96
N THR A 90 29.57 -10.14 -6.08
CA THR A 90 28.22 -10.65 -6.37
C THR A 90 27.24 -10.29 -5.27
N THR A 91 27.59 -10.48 -4.00
CA THR A 91 26.74 -10.11 -2.86
C THR A 91 26.45 -8.62 -2.85
N GLN A 92 27.45 -7.76 -3.12
CA GLN A 92 27.20 -6.32 -3.20
C GLN A 92 26.20 -5.99 -4.32
N LYS A 93 26.38 -6.58 -5.50
CA LYS A 93 25.47 -6.37 -6.63
C LYS A 93 24.04 -6.84 -6.32
N GLU A 94 23.89 -7.97 -5.62
CA GLU A 94 22.57 -8.45 -5.18
C GLU A 94 21.93 -7.49 -4.18
N LEU A 95 22.69 -6.96 -3.22
CA LEU A 95 22.20 -5.95 -2.28
C LEU A 95 21.74 -4.67 -2.99
N ASP A 96 22.53 -4.17 -3.95
CA ASP A 96 22.17 -3.00 -4.75
C ASP A 96 20.88 -3.26 -5.56
N TYR A 97 20.71 -4.47 -6.07
CA TYR A 97 19.50 -4.87 -6.79
C TYR A 97 18.27 -4.94 -5.89
N PHE A 98 18.41 -5.49 -4.67
CA PHE A 98 17.34 -5.50 -3.69
C PHE A 98 16.95 -4.09 -3.26
N GLN A 99 17.93 -3.21 -3.03
CA GLN A 99 17.67 -1.81 -2.69
C GLN A 99 16.88 -1.11 -3.81
N TYR A 100 17.32 -1.27 -5.06
CA TYR A 100 16.59 -0.74 -6.22
C TYR A 100 15.14 -1.21 -6.27
N TYR A 101 14.90 -2.51 -6.03
CA TYR A 101 13.55 -3.06 -6.06
C TYR A 101 12.67 -2.55 -4.91
N ILE A 102 13.25 -2.37 -3.72
CA ILE A 102 12.56 -1.76 -2.59
C ILE A 102 12.16 -0.33 -2.93
N ASP A 103 13.08 0.47 -3.47
CA ASP A 103 12.82 1.86 -3.84
C ASP A 103 11.77 1.95 -4.96
N PHE A 104 11.83 1.05 -5.93
CA PHE A 104 10.82 0.95 -6.98
C PHE A 104 9.42 0.63 -6.44
N LEU A 105 9.32 -0.36 -5.54
CA LEU A 105 8.04 -0.72 -4.93
C LEU A 105 7.46 0.42 -4.08
N ASN A 106 8.30 1.13 -3.32
CA ASN A 106 7.85 2.28 -2.53
C ASN A 106 7.26 3.37 -3.44
N ASN A 107 7.91 3.67 -4.57
CA ASN A 107 7.39 4.63 -5.54
C ASN A 107 6.04 4.20 -6.15
N GLU A 108 5.88 2.91 -6.48
CA GLU A 108 4.59 2.41 -6.98
C GLU A 108 3.49 2.46 -5.92
N ILE A 109 3.81 2.17 -4.66
CA ILE A 109 2.87 2.30 -3.54
C ILE A 109 2.43 3.76 -3.39
N ASP A 110 3.37 4.70 -3.38
CA ASP A 110 3.07 6.13 -3.27
C ASP A 110 2.19 6.61 -4.44
N ARG A 111 2.46 6.11 -5.66
CA ARG A 111 1.64 6.40 -6.83
C ARG A 111 0.21 5.90 -6.67
N GLU A 112 0.02 4.68 -6.19
CA GLU A 112 -1.33 4.14 -6.00
C GLU A 112 -2.08 4.80 -4.85
N ILE A 113 -1.39 5.17 -3.76
CA ILE A 113 -2.01 5.97 -2.68
C ILE A 113 -2.49 7.33 -3.23
N HIS A 114 -1.68 7.98 -4.08
CA HIS A 114 -2.10 9.22 -4.72
C HIS A 114 -3.32 9.02 -5.63
N ASN A 115 -3.30 7.96 -6.45
CA ASN A 115 -4.39 7.62 -7.34
C ASN A 115 -5.68 7.30 -6.59
N GLU A 116 -5.61 6.52 -5.51
CA GLU A 116 -6.75 6.22 -4.64
C GLU A 116 -7.36 7.51 -4.08
N ASN A 117 -6.54 8.39 -3.51
CA ASN A 117 -7.01 9.66 -2.95
C ASN A 117 -7.66 10.54 -4.02
N HIS A 118 -7.07 10.62 -5.22
CA HIS A 118 -7.62 11.38 -6.33
C HIS A 118 -8.97 10.83 -6.82
N LEU A 119 -9.08 9.51 -6.93
CA LEU A 119 -10.34 8.85 -7.31
C LEU A 119 -11.41 9.03 -6.24
N LYS A 120 -11.04 8.92 -4.96
CA LYS A 120 -11.92 9.16 -3.83
C LYS A 120 -12.46 10.59 -3.84
N GLU A 121 -11.59 11.59 -4.05
CA GLU A 121 -12.00 12.98 -4.14
C GLU A 121 -12.95 13.22 -5.33
N LYS A 122 -12.61 12.69 -6.51
CA LYS A 122 -13.50 12.75 -7.68
C LYS A 122 -14.85 12.10 -7.42
N PHE A 123 -14.86 10.93 -6.77
CA PHE A 123 -16.08 10.22 -6.42
C PHE A 123 -16.97 11.06 -5.50
N PHE A 124 -16.43 11.58 -4.40
CA PHE A 124 -17.19 12.43 -3.49
C PHE A 124 -17.63 13.74 -4.14
N ARG A 125 -16.81 14.31 -5.03
CA ARG A 125 -17.21 15.48 -5.81
C ARG A 125 -18.43 15.19 -6.67
N ILE A 126 -18.46 14.07 -7.38
CA ILE A 126 -19.61 13.67 -8.21
C ILE A 126 -20.84 13.39 -7.33
N LEU A 127 -20.65 12.68 -6.22
CA LEU A 127 -21.72 12.31 -5.31
C LEU A 127 -22.38 13.54 -4.65
N ASN A 128 -21.57 14.50 -4.20
CA ASN A 128 -22.05 15.69 -3.52
C ASN A 128 -22.50 16.82 -4.47
N SER A 129 -22.19 16.75 -5.76
CA SER A 129 -22.67 17.71 -6.77
C SER A 129 -23.78 17.09 -7.60
N MET A 130 -23.43 16.47 -8.73
CA MET A 130 -24.36 15.99 -9.74
C MET A 130 -25.42 15.03 -9.19
N PHE A 131 -25.02 14.09 -8.31
CA PHE A 131 -25.97 13.14 -7.74
C PHE A 131 -26.86 13.79 -6.69
N TYR A 132 -26.28 14.56 -5.77
CA TYR A 132 -27.05 15.30 -4.76
C TYR A 132 -28.03 16.26 -5.41
N ASP A 133 -27.59 17.07 -6.36
CA ASP A 133 -28.41 18.06 -7.07
C ASP A 133 -29.55 17.39 -7.85
N GLY A 134 -29.25 16.26 -8.50
CA GLY A 134 -30.22 15.53 -9.31
C GLY A 134 -31.25 14.74 -8.51
N VAL A 135 -30.87 14.12 -7.39
CA VAL A 135 -31.71 13.14 -6.69
C VAL A 135 -32.19 13.64 -5.32
N ALA A 136 -31.30 14.27 -4.55
CA ALA A 136 -31.53 14.56 -3.14
C ALA A 136 -31.64 16.06 -2.84
N SER A 137 -31.58 16.93 -3.85
CA SER A 137 -31.66 18.36 -3.65
C SER A 137 -33.03 18.75 -3.10
N PRO A 138 -33.11 19.83 -2.31
CA PRO A 138 -34.39 20.32 -1.81
C PRO A 138 -35.36 20.64 -2.94
N SER A 139 -34.86 21.09 -4.10
CA SER A 139 -35.67 21.42 -5.27
C SER A 139 -36.26 20.16 -5.91
N THR A 140 -35.46 19.10 -6.11
CA THR A 140 -35.93 17.82 -6.67
C THR A 140 -36.92 17.14 -5.71
N LEU A 141 -36.62 17.13 -4.41
CA LEU A 141 -37.53 16.55 -3.41
C LEU A 141 -38.87 17.30 -3.35
N LYS A 142 -38.85 18.64 -3.40
CA LYS A 142 -40.07 19.44 -3.50
C LYS A 142 -40.87 19.08 -4.75
N LEU A 143 -40.21 18.98 -5.91
CA LEU A 143 -40.86 18.58 -7.16
C LEU A 143 -41.51 17.20 -7.04
N LYS A 144 -40.81 16.22 -6.45
CA LYS A 144 -41.37 14.89 -6.17
C LYS A 144 -42.64 14.95 -5.34
N ILE A 145 -42.60 15.67 -4.22
CA ILE A 145 -43.75 15.84 -3.34
C ILE A 145 -44.92 16.50 -4.08
N CYS A 146 -44.66 17.52 -4.90
CA CYS A 146 -45.70 18.19 -5.68
C CYS A 146 -46.36 17.24 -6.70
N ILE A 147 -45.55 16.46 -7.42
CA ILE A 147 -46.06 15.51 -8.43
C ILE A 147 -46.86 14.39 -7.77
N GLU A 148 -46.35 13.82 -6.67
CA GLU A 148 -47.07 12.80 -5.91
C GLU A 148 -48.39 13.33 -5.35
N TYR A 149 -48.39 14.55 -4.81
CA TYR A 149 -49.62 15.18 -4.32
C TYR A 149 -50.67 15.32 -5.43
N VAL A 150 -50.29 15.83 -6.61
CA VAL A 150 -51.24 15.98 -7.74
C VAL A 150 -51.73 14.61 -8.23
N TYR A 151 -50.81 13.64 -8.33
CA TYR A 151 -51.16 12.28 -8.72
C TYR A 151 -52.19 11.65 -7.76
N GLU A 152 -51.98 11.79 -6.45
CA GLU A 152 -52.89 11.26 -5.43
C GLU A 152 -54.28 11.92 -5.46
N GLN A 153 -54.36 13.21 -5.79
CA GLN A 153 -55.66 13.89 -5.93
C GLN A 153 -56.46 13.37 -7.12
N ILE A 154 -55.81 12.94 -8.20
CA ILE A 154 -56.47 12.52 -9.45
C ILE A 154 -56.74 11.01 -9.45
N PHE A 155 -55.76 10.19 -9.07
CA PHE A 155 -55.81 8.72 -9.18
C PHE A 155 -56.02 8.00 -7.84
N GLY A 156 -55.98 8.72 -6.72
CA GLY A 156 -56.05 8.15 -5.37
C GLY A 156 -54.68 7.79 -4.79
N ARG A 157 -54.68 7.38 -3.50
CA ARG A 157 -53.43 7.13 -2.76
C ARG A 157 -52.66 5.93 -3.31
N CYS A 158 -51.35 6.11 -3.47
CA CYS A 158 -50.42 5.03 -3.76
C CYS A 158 -49.78 4.57 -2.44
N GLU A 159 -50.06 3.34 -1.98
CA GLU A 159 -49.64 2.88 -0.65
C GLU A 159 -48.12 2.76 -0.46
N GLU A 160 -47.36 2.57 -1.54
CA GLU A 160 -45.90 2.39 -1.49
C GLU A 160 -45.11 3.65 -1.91
N GLY A 161 -45.79 4.69 -2.39
CA GLY A 161 -45.16 5.86 -3.01
C GLY A 161 -44.44 5.51 -4.33
N HIS A 162 -44.15 6.52 -5.16
CA HIS A 162 -43.47 6.26 -6.44
C HIS A 162 -41.95 6.18 -6.21
N GLN A 163 -41.32 5.09 -6.66
CA GLN A 163 -39.86 4.93 -6.56
C GLN A 163 -39.11 5.90 -7.48
N SER A 164 -39.67 6.17 -8.66
CA SER A 164 -39.14 7.12 -9.65
C SER A 164 -40.14 8.25 -9.90
N LEU A 165 -39.63 9.45 -10.17
CA LEU A 165 -40.43 10.59 -10.59
C LEU A 165 -41.05 10.38 -11.99
N GLN A 166 -40.39 9.57 -12.82
CA GLN A 166 -40.65 9.52 -14.25
C GLN A 166 -42.04 8.94 -14.58
N ASP A 167 -42.46 7.92 -13.84
CA ASP A 167 -43.73 7.23 -14.05
C ASP A 167 -44.96 8.11 -13.73
N PRO A 168 -45.10 8.70 -12.51
CA PRO A 168 -46.25 9.55 -12.20
C PRO A 168 -46.29 10.79 -13.08
N MET A 169 -45.13 11.36 -13.44
CA MET A 169 -45.05 12.54 -14.28
C MET A 169 -45.53 12.25 -15.72
N LYS A 170 -45.14 11.09 -16.28
CA LYS A 170 -45.58 10.68 -17.62
C LYS A 170 -47.07 10.37 -17.68
N ILE A 171 -47.62 9.74 -16.64
CA ILE A 171 -49.06 9.48 -16.56
C ILE A 171 -49.85 10.79 -16.51
N LEU A 172 -49.41 11.75 -15.68
CA LEU A 172 -50.01 13.06 -15.60
C LEU A 172 -49.94 13.82 -16.94
N GLU A 173 -48.81 13.74 -17.64
CA GLU A 173 -48.61 14.36 -18.95
C GLU A 173 -49.58 13.79 -20.00
N VAL A 174 -49.65 12.47 -20.13
CA VAL A 174 -50.56 11.79 -21.07
C VAL A 174 -52.02 12.16 -20.78
N MET A 175 -52.39 12.23 -19.51
CA MET A 175 -53.75 12.61 -19.12
C MET A 175 -54.06 14.07 -19.39
N TYR A 176 -53.08 14.96 -19.18
CA TYR A 176 -53.23 16.38 -19.54
C TYR A 176 -53.40 16.56 -21.05
N GLU A 177 -52.63 15.82 -21.86
CA GLU A 177 -52.78 15.80 -23.31
C GLU A 177 -54.16 15.28 -23.74
N ASP A 178 -54.64 14.17 -23.17
CA ASP A 178 -55.98 13.64 -23.47
C ASP A 178 -57.09 14.64 -23.11
N TYR A 179 -56.99 15.29 -21.95
CA TYR A 179 -57.95 16.33 -21.56
C TYR A 179 -57.96 17.52 -22.52
N ASN A 180 -56.79 17.98 -22.96
CA ASN A 180 -56.70 19.06 -23.94
C ASN A 180 -57.30 18.65 -25.30
N LEU A 181 -57.02 17.43 -25.75
CA LEU A 181 -57.58 16.89 -26.99
C LEU A 181 -59.10 16.81 -26.93
N ARG A 182 -59.64 16.40 -25.78
CA ARG A 182 -61.09 16.40 -25.53
C ARG A 182 -61.66 17.81 -25.50
N LEU A 183 -60.98 18.78 -24.89
CA LEU A 183 -61.40 20.18 -24.90
C LEU A 183 -61.41 20.77 -26.33
N ASP A 184 -60.39 20.49 -27.12
CA ASP A 184 -60.29 20.94 -28.51
C ASP A 184 -61.34 20.29 -29.43
N SER A 185 -61.78 19.07 -29.09
CA SER A 185 -62.82 18.35 -29.83
C SER A 185 -64.25 18.84 -29.55
N LEU A 186 -64.45 19.71 -28.55
CA LEU A 186 -65.78 20.23 -28.21
C LEU A 186 -66.25 21.27 -29.23
N ASP A 187 -67.43 21.04 -29.81
CA ASP A 187 -68.07 22.00 -30.70
C ASP A 187 -68.48 23.27 -29.93
N PHE A 188 -67.99 24.41 -30.41
CA PHE A 188 -68.25 25.74 -29.85
C PHE A 188 -69.76 26.05 -29.73
N SER A 189 -70.58 25.48 -30.62
CA SER A 189 -72.05 25.63 -30.55
C SER A 189 -72.64 24.97 -29.30
N ILE A 190 -72.19 23.76 -28.98
CA ILE A 190 -72.67 22.99 -27.82
C ILE A 190 -72.19 23.63 -26.52
N VAL A 191 -70.94 24.12 -26.49
CA VAL A 191 -70.38 24.80 -25.33
C VAL A 191 -71.13 26.11 -25.04
N ASN A 192 -71.44 26.91 -26.06
CA ASN A 192 -72.23 28.14 -25.88
C ASN A 192 -73.67 27.85 -25.43
N GLN A 193 -74.29 26.78 -25.95
CA GLN A 193 -75.62 26.38 -25.53
C GLN A 193 -75.63 25.93 -24.06
N ALA A 194 -74.72 25.04 -23.67
CA ALA A 194 -74.58 24.61 -22.28
C ALA A 194 -74.26 25.77 -21.33
N ARG A 195 -73.43 26.72 -21.76
CA ARG A 195 -73.14 27.94 -20.99
C ARG A 195 -74.39 28.78 -20.77
N ASN A 196 -75.17 29.03 -21.82
CA ASN A 196 -76.40 29.80 -21.73
C ASN A 196 -77.46 29.10 -20.88
N ASP A 197 -77.57 27.77 -20.99
CA ASP A 197 -78.48 26.96 -20.17
C ASP A 197 -78.08 26.99 -18.69
N PHE A 198 -76.78 26.90 -18.38
CA PHE A 198 -76.28 27.01 -17.02
C PHE A 198 -76.54 28.39 -16.43
N PHE A 199 -76.27 29.47 -17.17
CA PHE A 199 -76.60 30.83 -16.74
C PHE A 199 -78.11 31.03 -16.54
N ALA A 200 -78.95 30.47 -17.41
CA ALA A 200 -80.40 30.54 -17.25
C ALA A 200 -80.88 29.77 -16.01
N GLN A 201 -80.26 28.63 -15.72
CA GLN A 201 -80.57 27.83 -14.54
C GLN A 201 -80.12 28.53 -13.26
N ASP A 202 -78.91 29.11 -13.22
CA ASP A 202 -78.41 29.91 -12.09
C ASP A 202 -79.26 31.15 -11.82
N LEU A 203 -79.68 31.86 -12.88
CA LEU A 203 -80.63 32.97 -12.76
C LEU A 203 -81.96 32.50 -12.16
N LYS A 204 -82.41 31.30 -12.51
CA LYS A 204 -83.65 30.70 -11.98
C LYS A 204 -83.51 30.29 -10.50
N THR A 205 -82.39 29.69 -10.10
CA THR A 205 -82.11 29.40 -8.68
C THR A 205 -81.98 30.67 -7.86
N MET A 206 -81.31 31.70 -8.39
CA MET A 206 -81.12 32.98 -7.70
C MET A 206 -82.45 33.75 -7.54
N THR A 207 -83.30 33.75 -8.57
CA THR A 207 -84.64 34.35 -8.49
C THR A 207 -85.59 33.58 -7.57
N ASN A 208 -85.50 32.24 -7.55
CA ASN A 208 -86.27 31.42 -6.61
C ASN A 208 -85.79 31.63 -5.16
N ALA A 209 -84.50 31.76 -4.92
CA ALA A 209 -83.95 32.10 -3.60
C ALA A 209 -84.42 33.50 -3.14
N LEU A 210 -84.46 34.49 -4.04
CA LEU A 210 -84.99 35.82 -3.74
C LEU A 210 -86.51 35.84 -3.49
N LYS A 211 -87.27 34.97 -4.16
CA LYS A 211 -88.71 34.82 -3.90
C LYS A 211 -88.97 34.13 -2.56
N ALA A 212 -88.25 33.05 -2.25
CA ALA A 212 -88.32 32.38 -0.96
C ALA A 212 -87.94 33.32 0.21
N GLN A 213 -87.05 34.29 -0.02
CA GLN A 213 -86.71 35.34 0.95
C GLN A 213 -87.81 36.40 1.14
N ARG A 214 -88.71 36.58 0.17
CA ARG A 214 -89.82 37.56 0.22
C ARG A 214 -91.14 36.96 0.73
N GLU A 215 -91.25 35.64 0.77
CA GLU A 215 -92.43 34.90 1.26
C GLU A 215 -92.28 34.45 2.73
N LEU A 216 -91.20 34.90 3.40
CA LEU A 216 -91.01 34.90 4.87
C LEU A 216 -91.36 36.29 5.44
#